data_AF-A0A2V8SRH6-F1
#
_entry.id   AF-A0A2V8SRH6-F1
#
_cell.length_a   1.000
_cell.length_b   1.000
_cell.length_c   1.000
_cell.angle_alpha   90.00
_cell.angle_beta   90.00
_cell.angle_gamma   90.00
#
_symmetry.space_group_name_H-M   'P 1'
#
loop_
_entity.id
_entity.type
_entity.pdbx_description
1 polymer ?
#
loop_
_entity_poly.entity_id
_entity_poly.type
_entity_poly.pdbx_seq_one_letter_code
_entity_poly.pdbx_strand_id
1 'polypeptide(L)'
;MAAGHPKPAETQANTGAVSPAPMREYHALSLGMSPDDVEALWGKPKIKDEGGFLYNRSDSEMAQIEIGSDKKVSAIAVMFQGGKGAPSLTDVFGAGATADPRQNGTVYKMVRYPEAGYWVSYSATPGENGVTIITLRKL
;
A
#
# COMPACT_ATOMS: atom_id res chain seq x y z
N MET A 1 17.04 -43.75 16.98
CA MET A 1 17.63 -42.86 15.96
C MET A 1 16.58 -41.80 15.65
N ALA A 2 16.71 -40.59 16.20
CA ALA A 2 15.72 -39.52 16.04
C ALA A 2 16.18 -38.59 14.90
N ALA A 3 15.41 -38.55 13.81
CA ALA A 3 15.63 -37.63 12.70
C ALA A 3 15.14 -36.23 13.09
N GLY A 4 16.08 -35.30 13.21
CA GLY A 4 15.78 -33.88 13.44
C GLY A 4 15.25 -33.23 12.17
N HIS A 5 14.08 -32.61 12.29
CA HIS A 5 13.52 -31.69 11.30
C HIS A 5 14.42 -30.44 11.16
N PRO A 6 14.69 -29.93 9.94
CA PRO A 6 15.11 -28.54 9.78
C PRO A 6 13.89 -27.61 9.94
N LYS A 7 13.97 -26.69 10.91
CA LYS A 7 13.00 -25.62 11.15
C LYS A 7 13.00 -24.62 9.96
N PRO A 8 11.85 -24.10 9.51
CA PRO A 8 11.78 -23.16 8.39
C PRO A 8 12.54 -21.86 8.68
N ALA A 9 13.08 -21.28 7.60
CA ALA A 9 13.85 -20.04 7.59
C ALA A 9 13.12 -18.90 8.33
N GLU A 10 13.66 -18.51 9.49
CA GLU A 10 13.48 -17.18 10.05
C GLU A 10 14.27 -16.21 9.16
N THR A 11 13.61 -15.59 8.19
CA THR A 11 14.15 -14.40 7.52
C THR A 11 13.98 -13.20 8.47
N GLN A 12 14.92 -13.13 9.41
CA GLN A 12 15.65 -11.95 9.87
C GLN A 12 14.85 -10.65 10.06
N ALA A 13 14.61 -10.34 11.35
CA ALA A 13 14.43 -8.99 11.84
C ALA A 13 15.56 -8.08 11.37
N ASN A 14 15.23 -6.91 10.82
CA ASN A 14 16.19 -5.85 10.55
C ASN A 14 15.77 -4.57 11.27
N THR A 15 16.25 -4.43 12.51
CA THR A 15 16.33 -3.16 13.24
C THR A 15 17.69 -2.53 12.94
N GLY A 16 17.70 -1.45 12.17
CA GLY A 16 18.89 -0.67 11.84
C GLY A 16 18.50 0.65 11.19
N ALA A 17 18.55 1.72 11.97
CA ALA A 17 18.03 3.05 11.65
C ALA A 17 18.70 3.72 10.44
N VAL A 18 17.93 3.92 9.36
CA VAL A 18 17.62 5.24 8.76
C VAL A 18 16.27 5.05 8.05
N SER A 19 15.15 5.17 8.76
CA SER A 19 13.83 5.04 8.13
C SER A 19 13.47 6.37 7.47
N PRO A 20 13.50 6.54 6.14
CA PRO A 20 12.51 7.45 5.57
C PRO A 20 11.16 6.81 5.94
N ALA A 21 10.33 7.57 6.65
CA ALA A 21 9.11 7.03 7.23
C ALA A 21 8.32 6.28 6.16
N PRO A 22 7.72 5.11 6.48
CA PRO A 22 6.86 4.44 5.53
C PRO A 22 5.79 5.40 5.03
N MET A 23 5.36 5.24 3.78
CA MET A 23 4.28 6.03 3.23
C MET A 23 3.10 6.03 4.21
N ARG A 24 2.82 7.20 4.81
CA ARG A 24 1.74 7.42 5.79
C ARG A 24 0.53 8.05 5.14
N GLU A 25 0.78 8.74 4.04
CA GLU A 25 -0.18 9.46 3.24
C GLU A 25 0.15 9.29 1.75
N TYR A 26 -0.87 9.36 0.91
CA TYR A 26 -0.72 9.38 -0.54
C TYR A 26 -1.37 10.64 -1.08
N HIS A 27 -0.58 11.55 -1.67
CA HIS A 27 -1.07 12.83 -2.19
C HIS A 27 -1.99 13.56 -1.18
N ALA A 28 -1.49 13.77 0.04
CA ALA A 28 -2.21 14.36 1.18
C ALA A 28 -3.40 13.55 1.74
N LEU A 29 -3.75 12.39 1.16
CA LEU A 29 -4.72 11.48 1.79
C LEU A 29 -4.08 10.68 2.89
N SER A 30 -4.66 10.75 4.07
CA SER A 30 -4.24 9.96 5.23
C SER A 30 -5.38 9.08 5.73
N LEU A 31 -5.02 7.99 6.40
CA LEU A 31 -5.98 7.20 7.16
C LEU A 31 -6.63 8.08 8.25
N GLY A 32 -7.93 7.90 8.47
CA GLY A 32 -8.71 8.65 9.44
C GLY A 32 -9.24 10.01 8.98
N MET A 33 -8.99 10.43 7.72
CA MET A 33 -9.64 11.61 7.15
C MET A 33 -11.15 11.39 6.99
N SER A 34 -11.92 12.48 7.03
CA SER A 34 -13.35 12.44 6.75
C SER A 34 -13.57 12.38 5.24
N PRO A 35 -14.68 11.78 4.77
CA PRO A 35 -15.04 11.77 3.35
C PRO A 35 -15.05 13.17 2.72
N ASP A 36 -15.56 14.17 3.44
CA ASP A 36 -15.59 15.57 2.97
C ASP A 36 -14.19 16.16 2.77
N ASP A 37 -13.23 15.84 3.64
CA ASP A 37 -11.84 16.29 3.50
C ASP A 37 -11.17 15.64 2.27
N VAL A 38 -11.47 14.36 2.02
CA VAL A 38 -10.99 13.65 0.83
C VAL A 38 -11.53 14.33 -0.43
N GLU A 39 -12.83 14.63 -0.48
CA GLU A 39 -13.46 15.32 -1.61
C GLU A 39 -12.95 16.76 -1.76
N ALA A 40 -12.62 17.45 -0.67
CA ALA A 40 -12.03 18.78 -0.72
C ALA A 40 -10.60 18.76 -1.30
N LEU A 41 -9.80 17.74 -0.99
CA LEU A 41 -8.43 17.59 -1.49
C LEU A 41 -8.36 17.05 -2.93
N TRP A 42 -9.21 16.06 -3.25
CA TRP A 42 -9.13 15.30 -4.51
C TRP A 42 -10.26 15.60 -5.48
N GLY A 43 -11.23 16.42 -5.07
CA GLY A 43 -12.40 16.75 -5.86
C GLY A 43 -13.44 15.64 -5.83
N LYS A 44 -14.26 15.56 -6.89
CA LYS A 44 -15.34 14.58 -6.95
C LYS A 44 -14.81 13.21 -7.39
N PRO A 45 -15.13 12.14 -6.65
CA PRO A 45 -14.77 10.79 -7.05
C PRO A 45 -15.54 10.38 -8.31
N LYS A 46 -14.96 9.44 -9.05
CA LYS A 46 -15.60 8.77 -10.18
C LYS A 46 -16.76 7.90 -9.71
N ILE A 47 -16.59 7.20 -8.59
CA ILE A 47 -17.61 6.38 -7.92
C ILE A 47 -17.62 6.75 -6.45
N LYS A 48 -18.81 6.98 -5.89
CA LYS A 48 -19.04 7.23 -4.47
C LYS A 48 -20.16 6.33 -4.00
N ASP A 49 -19.90 5.57 -2.95
CA ASP A 49 -20.86 4.67 -2.31
C ASP A 49 -20.62 4.64 -0.80
N GLU A 50 -21.41 3.86 -0.06
CA GLU A 50 -21.28 3.76 1.40
C GLU A 50 -19.96 3.12 1.85
N GLY A 51 -19.36 2.28 1.02
CA GLY A 51 -18.07 1.62 1.28
C GLY A 51 -16.87 2.51 0.96
N GLY A 52 -17.06 3.56 0.16
CA GLY A 52 -16.10 4.64 0.00
C GLY A 52 -16.09 5.27 -1.39
N PHE A 53 -14.90 5.45 -1.94
CA PHE A 53 -14.66 6.25 -3.13
C PHE A 53 -13.71 5.60 -4.10
N LEU A 54 -13.96 5.82 -5.39
CA LEU A 54 -13.04 5.50 -6.45
C LEU A 54 -12.72 6.77 -7.23
N TYR A 55 -11.44 7.11 -7.30
CA TYR A 55 -10.92 8.21 -8.09
C TYR A 55 -10.15 7.65 -9.27
N ASN A 56 -10.34 8.26 -10.44
CA ASN A 56 -9.49 8.00 -11.60
C ASN A 56 -8.71 9.28 -11.88
N ARG A 57 -7.45 9.30 -11.49
CA ARG A 57 -6.55 10.46 -11.65
C ARG A 57 -6.07 10.58 -13.09
N SER A 58 -5.90 9.43 -13.75
CA SER A 58 -5.51 9.32 -15.15
C SER A 58 -5.95 7.94 -15.67
N ASP A 59 -5.80 7.68 -16.97
CA ASP A 59 -6.12 6.36 -17.55
C ASP A 59 -5.31 5.21 -16.92
N SER A 60 -4.18 5.51 -16.29
CA SER A 60 -3.31 4.53 -15.66
C SER A 60 -3.16 4.70 -14.14
N GLU A 61 -3.87 5.63 -13.51
CA GLU A 61 -3.79 5.87 -12.05
C GLU A 61 -5.20 5.93 -11.46
N MET A 62 -5.48 4.97 -10.58
CA MET A 62 -6.75 4.85 -9.86
C MET A 62 -6.48 4.81 -8.36
N ALA A 63 -7.26 5.55 -7.58
CA ALA A 63 -7.21 5.51 -6.13
C ALA A 63 -8.57 5.10 -5.56
N GLN A 64 -8.59 4.01 -4.82
CA GLN A 64 -9.73 3.52 -4.08
C GLN A 64 -9.54 3.87 -2.61
N ILE A 65 -10.49 4.61 -2.05
CA ILE A 65 -10.54 4.96 -0.64
C ILE A 65 -11.69 4.19 -0.01
N GLU A 66 -11.41 3.42 1.03
CA GLU A 66 -12.41 2.67 1.79
C GLU A 66 -12.77 3.46 3.05
N ILE A 67 -14.06 3.62 3.31
CA ILE A 67 -14.59 4.27 4.51
C ILE A 67 -14.99 3.20 5.52
N GLY A 68 -14.45 3.32 6.74
CA GLY A 68 -14.74 2.42 7.83
C GLY A 68 -16.06 2.72 8.52
N SER A 69 -16.41 1.87 9.48
CA SER A 69 -17.61 2.04 10.32
C SER A 69 -17.61 3.34 11.12
N ASP A 70 -16.44 3.91 11.41
CA ASP A 70 -16.28 5.23 12.04
C ASP A 70 -16.51 6.41 11.08
N LYS A 71 -16.99 6.14 9.85
CA LYS A 71 -17.24 7.13 8.78
C LYS A 71 -15.99 7.92 8.40
N LYS A 72 -14.82 7.32 8.54
CA LYS A 72 -13.51 7.87 8.17
C LYS A 72 -12.75 6.91 7.28
N VAL A 73 -11.74 7.43 6.57
CA VAL A 73 -10.85 6.63 5.73
C VAL A 73 -10.19 5.51 6.54
N SER A 74 -10.48 4.27 6.17
CA SER A 74 -9.90 3.07 6.77
C SER A 74 -8.88 2.39 5.88
N ALA A 75 -9.01 2.54 4.55
CA ALA A 75 -8.01 2.08 3.60
C ALA A 75 -7.84 3.07 2.44
N ILE A 76 -6.63 3.12 1.90
CA ILE A 76 -6.29 3.85 0.68
C ILE A 76 -5.51 2.86 -0.18
N ALA A 77 -6.08 2.45 -1.30
CA ALA A 77 -5.45 1.59 -2.28
C ALA A 77 -5.25 2.38 -3.58
N VAL A 78 -4.00 2.52 -4.01
CA VAL A 78 -3.66 3.19 -5.26
C VAL A 78 -3.13 2.16 -6.22
N MET A 79 -3.67 2.19 -7.44
CA MET A 79 -3.38 1.25 -8.50
C MET A 79 -2.85 2.00 -9.72
N PHE A 80 -1.69 1.57 -10.19
CA PHE A 80 -1.02 2.12 -11.36
C PHE A 80 -0.90 1.03 -12.43
N GLN A 81 -1.51 1.27 -13.59
CA GLN A 81 -1.42 0.39 -14.74
C GLN A 81 -0.14 0.67 -15.54
N GLY A 82 0.50 -0.38 -16.04
CA GLY A 82 1.79 -0.33 -16.74
C GLY A 82 2.96 0.17 -15.89
N GLY A 83 2.78 0.31 -14.56
CA GLY A 83 3.80 0.83 -13.64
C GLY A 83 4.21 2.29 -13.87
N LYS A 84 3.51 3.04 -14.74
CA LYS A 84 3.83 4.44 -15.03
C LYS A 84 3.38 5.34 -13.88
N GLY A 85 4.30 6.16 -13.35
CA GLY A 85 4.02 7.10 -12.25
C GLY A 85 3.88 6.45 -10.88
N ALA A 86 4.04 5.12 -10.79
CA ALA A 86 3.98 4.41 -9.52
C ALA A 86 5.24 4.71 -8.68
N PRO A 87 5.09 4.99 -7.38
CA PRO A 87 6.21 5.04 -6.45
C PRO A 87 7.01 3.73 -6.47
N SER A 88 8.33 3.82 -6.33
CA SER A 88 9.17 2.63 -6.19
C SER A 88 8.96 2.02 -4.82
N LEU A 89 9.34 0.74 -4.66
CA LEU A 89 9.33 0.09 -3.35
C LEU A 89 10.07 0.89 -2.26
N THR A 90 11.19 1.52 -2.64
CA THR A 90 11.99 2.36 -1.75
C THR A 90 11.35 3.71 -1.45
N ASP A 91 10.49 4.23 -2.32
CA ASP A 91 9.69 5.43 -2.02
C ASP A 91 8.60 5.11 -0.97
N VAL A 92 8.08 3.89 -0.99
CA VAL A 92 7.00 3.46 -0.08
C VAL A 92 7.52 3.04 1.29
N PHE A 93 8.63 2.28 1.34
CA PHE A 93 9.15 1.69 2.57
C PHE A 93 10.53 2.21 2.97
N GLY A 94 11.18 2.96 2.10
CA GLY A 94 12.49 3.53 2.35
C GLY A 94 13.68 2.86 1.70
N ALA A 95 14.84 3.50 1.87
CA ALA A 95 16.11 2.99 1.39
C ALA A 95 16.41 1.62 2.02
N GLY A 96 16.79 0.66 1.18
CA GLY A 96 17.05 -0.72 1.61
C GLY A 96 15.81 -1.61 1.73
N ALA A 97 14.62 -1.11 1.39
CA ALA A 97 13.44 -1.95 1.30
C ALA A 97 13.59 -3.01 0.19
N THR A 98 13.42 -4.27 0.55
CA THR A 98 13.38 -5.42 -0.37
C THR A 98 11.99 -6.04 -0.39
N ALA A 99 11.50 -6.45 -1.56
CA ALA A 99 10.21 -7.13 -1.69
C ALA A 99 10.44 -8.61 -1.98
N ASP A 100 9.49 -9.42 -1.53
CA ASP A 100 9.51 -10.85 -1.78
C ASP A 100 9.03 -11.09 -3.23
N PRO A 101 9.86 -11.74 -4.06
CA PRO A 101 9.42 -12.15 -5.38
C PRO A 101 8.34 -13.23 -5.23
N ARG A 102 7.22 -13.03 -5.89
CA ARG A 102 6.17 -14.02 -6.10
C ARG A 102 6.29 -14.67 -7.47
N GLN A 103 5.46 -15.70 -7.67
CA GLN A 103 5.25 -16.32 -8.97
C GLN A 103 4.94 -15.25 -10.04
N ASN A 104 5.39 -15.49 -11.27
CA ASN A 104 5.22 -14.60 -12.42
C ASN A 104 6.03 -13.29 -12.37
N GLY A 105 7.02 -13.18 -11.48
CA GLY A 105 7.87 -11.99 -11.36
C GLY A 105 7.19 -10.82 -10.64
N THR A 106 5.95 -10.99 -10.17
CA THR A 106 5.30 -10.02 -9.28
C THR A 106 6.12 -9.91 -8.00
N VAL A 107 6.42 -8.69 -7.56
CA VAL A 107 7.00 -8.46 -6.24
C VAL A 107 5.90 -8.09 -5.25
N TYR A 108 6.01 -8.55 -4.02
CA TYR A 108 5.08 -8.22 -2.94
C TYR A 108 5.84 -7.90 -1.66
N LYS A 109 5.47 -6.82 -1.00
CA LYS A 109 5.93 -6.50 0.35
C LYS A 109 4.75 -5.99 1.17
N MET A 110 4.64 -6.44 2.41
CA MET A 110 3.70 -5.88 3.37
C MET A 110 4.41 -5.69 4.70
N VAL A 111 4.29 -4.49 5.26
CA VAL A 111 4.85 -4.15 6.58
C VAL A 111 3.73 -3.61 7.45
N ARG A 112 3.61 -4.16 8.65
CA ARG A 112 2.65 -3.73 9.67
C ARG A 112 3.35 -2.77 10.63
N TYR A 113 2.67 -1.68 10.96
CA TYR A 113 3.10 -0.66 11.92
C TYR A 113 2.10 -0.65 13.10
N PRO A 114 2.16 -1.65 14.00
CA PRO A 114 1.20 -1.78 15.09
C PRO A 114 1.20 -0.56 16.03
N GLU A 115 2.38 0.02 16.30
CA GLU A 115 2.51 1.24 17.11
C GLU A 115 1.79 2.45 16.51
N ALA A 116 1.64 2.48 15.18
CA ALA A 116 0.93 3.53 14.48
C ALA A 116 -0.50 3.12 14.05
N GLY A 117 -0.91 1.87 14.30
CA GLY A 117 -2.25 1.38 14.03
C GLY A 117 -2.59 1.18 12.55
N TYR A 118 -1.61 0.92 11.67
CA TYR A 118 -1.84 0.64 10.26
C TYR A 118 -0.84 -0.34 9.66
N TRP A 119 -1.09 -0.78 8.44
CA TRP A 119 -0.15 -1.53 7.62
C TRP A 119 -0.07 -0.95 6.21
N VAL A 120 1.05 -1.18 5.55
CA VAL A 120 1.29 -0.79 4.16
C VAL A 120 1.68 -2.01 3.37
N SER A 121 1.05 -2.22 2.21
CA SER A 121 1.46 -3.21 1.22
C SER A 121 1.82 -2.56 -0.09
N TYR A 122 2.70 -3.24 -0.82
CA TYR A 122 3.13 -2.94 -2.16
C TYR A 122 3.11 -4.23 -2.95
N SER A 123 2.49 -4.21 -4.11
CA SER A 123 2.57 -5.29 -5.08
C SER A 123 2.84 -4.70 -6.45
N ALA A 124 3.89 -5.13 -7.13
CA ALA A 124 4.15 -4.70 -8.50
C ALA A 124 4.34 -5.90 -9.41
N THR A 125 3.51 -6.00 -10.42
CA THR A 125 3.66 -6.97 -11.51
C THR A 125 4.38 -6.28 -12.67
N PRO A 126 5.52 -6.79 -13.14
CA PRO A 126 6.24 -6.21 -14.27
C PRO A 126 5.52 -6.52 -15.60
N GLY A 127 5.83 -5.74 -16.64
CA GLY A 127 5.34 -5.93 -18.00
C GLY A 127 4.44 -4.80 -18.50
N GLU A 128 4.10 -4.84 -19.78
CA GLU A 128 3.31 -3.79 -20.47
C GLU A 128 1.89 -3.65 -19.89
N ASN A 129 1.32 -4.76 -19.41
CA ASN A 129 0.07 -4.83 -18.65
C ASN A 129 0.31 -5.00 -17.14
N GLY A 130 1.50 -4.62 -16.67
CA GLY A 130 1.88 -4.68 -15.27
C GLY A 130 0.97 -3.81 -14.42
N VAL A 131 0.86 -4.13 -13.14
CA VAL A 131 0.06 -3.35 -12.20
C VAL A 131 0.86 -3.16 -10.93
N THR A 132 1.00 -1.91 -10.49
CA THR A 132 1.53 -1.58 -9.17
C THR A 132 0.38 -1.17 -8.27
N ILE A 133 0.22 -1.83 -7.13
CA ILE A 133 -0.80 -1.56 -6.13
C ILE A 133 -0.08 -1.23 -4.83
N ILE A 134 -0.41 -0.08 -4.27
CA ILE A 134 0.06 0.37 -2.96
C ILE A 134 -1.18 0.47 -2.09
N THR A 135 -1.18 -0.17 -0.93
CA THR A 135 -2.32 -0.12 -0.01
C THR A 135 -1.87 0.30 1.36
N LEU A 136 -2.46 1.36 1.88
CA LEU A 136 -2.38 1.76 3.28
C LEU A 136 -3.71 1.38 3.93
N ARG A 137 -3.68 0.70 5.07
CA ARG A 137 -4.92 0.34 5.77
C ARG A 137 -4.74 0.35 7.27
N LYS A 138 -5.75 0.83 7.97
CA LYS A 138 -5.85 0.80 9.42
C LYS A 138 -5.87 -0.66 9.92
N LEU A 139 -5.21 -0.91 11.06
CA LEU A 139 -5.23 -2.20 11.74
C LEU A 139 -6.52 -2.41 12.52
#